data_AF-A0A4Y2M4T1-F1
#
_entry.id   AF-A0A4Y2M4T1-F1
#
_cell.length_a   1.000
_cell.length_b   1.000
_cell.length_c   1.000
_cell.angle_alpha   90.00
_cell.angle_beta   90.00
_cell.angle_gamma   90.00
#
_symmetry.space_group_name_H-M   'P 1'
#
loop_
_entity.id
_entity.type
_entity.pdbx_description
1 polymer ?
#
loop_
_entity_poly.entity_id
_entity_poly.type
_entity_poly.pdbx_seq_one_letter_code
_entity_poly.pdbx_strand_id
1 'polypeptide(L)'
;MENKNLQALTDSQNKTIESLTNRLTVVESNYGFRSSDSPDPGLYHQSLDELNNFSPAIPVNTGPGIGGVRSKLSWLQNPPFSAASFLVFQESMLNDSVPFSLKDKKIFRADRPGSSRGGLMTAVDSNIPALLVPLSLPPSEVEVLIVKIWAIPNSSSPLTVVNVYSPRGKLDTPWLESLISQLTLPFLILGDFNVHHPALGSLFSSSDAS
;
A
#
# COMPACT_ATOMS: atom_id res chain seq x y z
N MET A 1 -40.37 22.23 40.34
CA MET A 1 -40.96 22.14 38.99
C MET A 1 -39.83 21.74 38.06
N GLU A 2 -39.77 20.46 37.71
CA GLU A 2 -38.66 19.87 36.95
C GLU A 2 -38.67 20.45 35.53
N ASN A 3 -37.54 21.03 35.11
CA ASN A 3 -37.46 21.75 33.86
C ASN A 3 -37.39 20.73 32.72
N LYS A 4 -38.55 20.41 32.13
CA LYS A 4 -38.74 19.36 31.12
C LYS A 4 -37.75 19.44 29.94
N ASN A 5 -37.24 20.64 29.65
CA ASN A 5 -36.24 20.85 28.60
C ASN A 5 -34.84 20.31 28.97
N LEU A 6 -34.45 20.41 30.26
CA LEU A 6 -33.20 19.85 30.77
C LEU A 6 -33.25 18.32 30.82
N GLN A 7 -34.42 17.74 31.14
CA GLN A 7 -34.60 16.29 31.09
C GLN A 7 -34.49 15.76 29.65
N ALA A 8 -35.18 16.40 28.70
CA ALA A 8 -35.11 16.01 27.30
C ALA A 8 -33.69 16.11 26.71
N LEU A 9 -32.91 17.11 27.13
CA LEU A 9 -31.52 17.25 26.71
C LEU A 9 -30.64 16.12 27.27
N THR A 10 -30.79 15.83 28.57
CA THR A 10 -30.08 14.72 29.24
C THR A 10 -30.39 13.38 28.57
N ASP A 11 -31.66 13.12 28.25
CA ASP A 11 -32.08 11.88 27.59
C ASP A 11 -31.51 11.77 26.16
N SER A 12 -31.42 12.88 25.44
CA SER A 12 -30.81 12.91 24.10
C SER A 12 -29.31 12.66 24.15
N GLN A 13 -28.62 13.20 25.15
CA GLN A 13 -27.19 12.97 25.35
C GLN A 13 -26.92 11.51 25.71
N ASN A 14 -27.72 10.92 26.59
CA ASN A 14 -27.59 9.51 26.98
C ASN A 14 -27.81 8.56 25.79
N LYS A 15 -28.80 8.83 24.92
CA LYS A 15 -28.99 8.06 23.68
C LYS A 15 -27.80 8.16 22.72
N THR A 16 -27.18 9.33 22.65
CA THR A 16 -25.99 9.54 21.81
C THR A 16 -24.80 8.76 22.36
N ILE A 17 -24.62 8.78 23.69
CA ILE A 17 -23.58 8.01 24.38
C ILE A 17 -23.81 6.51 24.17
N GLU A 18 -25.04 5.99 24.35
CA GLU A 18 -25.35 4.59 24.09
C GLU A 18 -25.11 4.20 22.63
N SER A 19 -25.43 5.07 21.67
CA SER A 19 -25.13 4.83 20.25
C SER A 19 -23.64 4.77 19.97
N LEU A 20 -22.85 5.67 20.57
CA LEU A 20 -21.39 5.68 20.43
C LEU A 20 -20.75 4.49 21.13
N THR A 21 -21.21 4.13 22.33
CA THR A 21 -20.78 2.92 23.04
C THR A 21 -21.11 1.68 22.24
N ASN A 22 -22.32 1.55 21.67
CA ASN A 22 -22.66 0.41 20.82
C ASN A 22 -21.81 0.38 19.54
N ARG A 23 -21.52 1.53 18.92
CA ARG A 23 -20.61 1.60 17.76
C ARG A 23 -19.18 1.23 18.16
N LEU A 24 -18.72 1.62 19.34
CA LEU A 24 -17.41 1.27 19.87
C LEU A 24 -17.36 -0.23 20.22
N THR A 25 -18.39 -0.79 20.86
CA THR A 25 -18.51 -2.22 21.12
C THR A 25 -18.57 -3.03 19.82
N VAL A 26 -19.26 -2.53 18.78
CA VAL A 26 -19.23 -3.13 17.44
C VAL A 26 -17.81 -3.04 16.85
N VAL A 27 -17.11 -1.92 16.97
CA VAL A 27 -15.74 -1.75 16.49
C VAL A 27 -14.74 -2.61 17.29
N GLU A 28 -14.87 -2.71 18.61
CA GLU A 28 -14.06 -3.56 19.50
C GLU A 28 -14.37 -5.05 19.27
N SER A 29 -15.62 -5.38 18.91
CA SER A 29 -15.99 -6.74 18.47
C SER A 29 -15.46 -7.06 17.07
N ASN A 30 -15.27 -6.05 16.22
CA ASN A 30 -14.69 -6.18 14.87
C ASN A 30 -13.15 -6.12 14.88
N TYR A 31 -12.55 -5.50 15.90
CA TYR A 31 -11.11 -5.31 16.09
C TYR A 31 -10.76 -5.60 17.56
N GLY A 32 -10.89 -6.86 17.96
CA GLY A 32 -10.52 -7.28 19.31
C GLY A 32 -9.06 -6.95 19.61
N PHE A 33 -8.81 -5.95 20.47
CA PHE A 33 -7.55 -5.82 21.19
C PHE A 33 -7.50 -6.92 22.25
N ARG A 34 -7.01 -8.10 21.86
CA ARG A 34 -6.52 -9.13 22.77
C ARG A 34 -5.10 -9.49 22.37
N SER A 35 -4.19 -9.38 23.33
CA SER A 35 -2.90 -10.06 23.28
C SER A 35 -3.13 -11.53 22.95
N SER A 36 -2.38 -12.03 21.96
CA SER A 36 -2.14 -13.45 21.63
C SER A 36 -3.35 -14.38 21.77
N ASP A 37 -4.05 -14.62 20.67
CA ASP A 37 -4.16 -15.93 20.01
C ASP A 37 -5.07 -15.80 18.78
N SER A 38 -4.66 -16.39 17.66
CA SER A 38 -5.25 -16.24 16.31
C SER A 38 -6.73 -16.64 16.23
N PRO A 39 -7.61 -15.89 15.52
CA PRO A 39 -8.99 -16.32 15.28
C PRO A 39 -9.16 -17.11 13.96
N ASP A 40 -10.05 -18.10 14.04
CA ASP A 40 -10.46 -19.12 13.06
C ASP A 40 -11.25 -18.53 11.85
N PRO A 41 -11.09 -19.04 10.61
CA PRO A 41 -11.40 -18.35 9.35
C PRO A 41 -12.78 -18.75 8.78
N GLY A 42 -13.88 -18.26 9.37
CA GLY A 42 -15.22 -18.73 8.96
C GLY A 42 -15.84 -18.08 7.71
N LEU A 43 -15.48 -16.84 7.37
CA LEU A 43 -16.22 -16.03 6.38
C LEU A 43 -15.34 -15.30 5.36
N TYR A 44 -14.03 -15.50 5.46
CA TYR A 44 -13.03 -15.05 4.49
C TYR A 44 -12.50 -16.17 3.58
N HIS A 45 -12.94 -17.40 3.82
CA HIS A 45 -12.30 -18.60 3.28
C HIS A 45 -12.22 -18.60 1.74
N GLN A 46 -13.24 -18.16 1.01
CA GLN A 46 -13.19 -18.25 -0.46
C GLN A 46 -12.22 -17.26 -1.14
N SER A 47 -11.86 -16.12 -0.54
CA SER A 47 -10.87 -15.20 -1.13
C SER A 47 -9.49 -15.28 -0.48
N LEU A 48 -9.43 -15.67 0.81
CA LEU A 48 -8.18 -15.92 1.51
C LEU A 48 -7.58 -17.29 1.18
N ASP A 49 -8.35 -18.31 0.77
CA ASP A 49 -7.78 -19.59 0.30
C ASP A 49 -7.03 -19.45 -1.03
N GLU A 50 -7.46 -18.53 -1.90
CA GLU A 50 -6.72 -18.18 -3.12
C GLU A 50 -5.42 -17.42 -2.80
N LEU A 51 -5.41 -16.61 -1.73
CA LEU A 51 -4.23 -15.90 -1.24
C LEU A 51 -3.31 -16.77 -0.37
N ASN A 52 -3.83 -17.78 0.34
CA ASN A 52 -3.08 -18.70 1.21
C ASN A 52 -2.48 -19.89 0.45
N ASN A 53 -2.93 -20.15 -0.77
CA ASN A 53 -2.21 -21.01 -1.72
C ASN A 53 -0.93 -20.34 -2.26
N PHE A 54 -0.69 -19.06 -1.96
CA PHE A 54 0.68 -18.56 -1.97
C PHE A 54 1.41 -19.17 -0.78
N SER A 55 2.36 -20.06 -1.07
CA SER A 55 3.39 -20.42 -0.10
C SER A 55 3.91 -19.14 0.58
N PRO A 56 4.14 -19.13 1.90
CA PRO A 56 4.55 -17.95 2.67
C PRO A 56 5.97 -17.46 2.35
N ALA A 57 6.50 -17.83 1.18
CA ALA A 57 7.81 -17.48 0.67
C ALA A 57 7.77 -16.32 -0.34
N ILE A 58 6.77 -15.43 -0.28
CA ILE A 58 6.87 -14.11 -0.91
C ILE A 58 7.29 -13.10 0.17
N PRO A 59 8.60 -12.88 0.38
CA PRO A 59 9.07 -11.75 1.15
C PRO A 59 8.77 -10.48 0.36
N VAL A 60 7.64 -9.85 0.67
CA VAL A 60 7.38 -8.45 0.31
C VAL A 60 8.22 -7.61 1.27
N ASN A 61 9.46 -7.30 0.87
CA ASN A 61 10.31 -6.39 1.63
C ASN A 61 10.07 -4.95 1.14
N THR A 62 9.19 -4.22 1.83
CA THR A 62 9.10 -2.76 1.73
C THR A 62 10.17 -2.15 2.65
N GLY A 63 11.42 -2.09 2.18
CA GLY A 63 12.47 -1.35 2.89
C GLY A 63 12.25 0.17 2.81
N PRO A 64 12.87 0.98 3.69
CA PRO A 64 12.98 2.42 3.47
C PRO A 64 13.60 2.69 2.10
N GLY A 65 13.28 3.83 1.47
CA GLY A 65 13.82 4.22 0.16
C GLY A 65 15.28 3.80 0.02
N ILE A 66 15.54 2.88 -0.92
CA ILE A 66 16.81 2.12 -0.97
C ILE A 66 18.05 2.99 -1.25
N GLY A 67 17.85 4.28 -1.55
CA GLY A 67 18.92 5.22 -1.85
C GLY A 67 19.66 4.84 -3.14
N GLY A 68 18.91 4.42 -4.16
CA GLY A 68 19.41 4.00 -5.46
C GLY A 68 19.63 2.50 -5.64
N VAL A 69 19.09 1.92 -6.71
CA VAL A 69 19.18 0.47 -6.99
C VAL A 69 20.56 -0.01 -7.40
N ARG A 70 21.44 0.87 -7.91
CA ARG A 70 22.74 0.48 -8.47
C ARG A 70 23.79 0.13 -7.42
N SER A 71 23.88 0.93 -6.35
CA SER A 71 24.74 0.63 -5.18
C SER A 71 24.34 -0.68 -4.49
N LYS A 72 23.17 -1.17 -4.89
CA LYS A 72 22.37 -2.24 -4.37
C LYS A 72 22.23 -3.36 -5.42
N LEU A 73 23.20 -3.58 -6.32
CA LEU A 73 23.03 -4.66 -7.30
C LEU A 73 23.36 -6.05 -6.72
N SER A 74 24.45 -6.17 -5.96
CA SER A 74 24.96 -7.46 -5.49
C SER A 74 23.98 -8.20 -4.57
N TRP A 75 23.46 -7.55 -3.54
CA TRP A 75 22.41 -8.08 -2.67
C TRP A 75 21.07 -8.39 -3.40
N LEU A 76 20.65 -7.60 -4.42
CA LEU A 76 19.40 -7.84 -5.17
C LEU A 76 19.46 -9.10 -6.05
N GLN A 77 20.67 -9.51 -6.43
CA GLN A 77 20.90 -10.73 -7.20
C GLN A 77 20.93 -11.99 -6.34
N ASN A 78 20.81 -11.87 -5.01
CA ASN A 78 20.80 -12.99 -4.08
C ASN A 78 19.42 -13.16 -3.41
N PRO A 79 19.08 -14.38 -2.95
CA PRO A 79 17.89 -14.60 -2.14
C PRO A 79 17.92 -13.77 -0.83
N PRO A 80 16.77 -13.32 -0.34
CA PRO A 80 15.43 -13.61 -0.86
C PRO A 80 15.03 -12.76 -2.09
N PHE A 81 15.75 -11.67 -2.38
CA PHE A 81 15.34 -10.68 -3.39
C PHE A 81 15.29 -11.26 -4.80
N SER A 82 16.29 -12.05 -5.19
CA SER A 82 16.31 -12.70 -6.51
C SER A 82 15.17 -13.71 -6.68
N ALA A 83 14.70 -14.31 -5.59
CA ALA A 83 13.64 -15.32 -5.58
C ALA A 83 12.23 -14.71 -5.54
N ALA A 84 12.08 -13.41 -5.26
CA ALA A 84 10.78 -12.76 -5.17
C ALA A 84 10.08 -12.69 -6.54
N SER A 85 8.78 -13.02 -6.59
CA SER A 85 7.97 -12.94 -7.82
C SER A 85 7.88 -11.52 -8.38
N PHE A 86 7.90 -10.52 -7.51
CA PHE A 86 8.05 -9.12 -7.88
C PHE A 86 8.70 -8.34 -6.73
N LEU A 87 9.33 -7.23 -7.07
CA LEU A 87 9.98 -6.29 -6.17
C LEU A 87 9.51 -4.88 -6.51
N VAL A 88 9.25 -4.08 -5.49
CA VAL A 88 8.75 -2.71 -5.63
C VAL A 88 9.72 -1.77 -4.93
N PHE A 89 10.23 -0.79 -5.67
CA PHE A 89 11.24 0.14 -5.18
C PHE A 89 10.82 1.59 -5.40
N GLN A 90 11.04 2.40 -4.38
CA GLN A 90 11.03 3.86 -4.42
C GLN A 90 12.47 4.36 -4.43
N GLU A 91 12.66 5.60 -4.88
CA GLU A 91 13.99 6.22 -5.01
C GLU A 91 14.97 5.32 -5.76
N SER A 92 14.59 4.93 -6.98
CA SER A 92 15.45 4.13 -7.86
C SER A 92 16.77 4.85 -8.15
N MET A 93 16.76 6.19 -8.11
CA MET A 93 17.87 7.08 -8.46
C MET A 93 18.41 6.82 -9.88
N LEU A 94 17.56 6.26 -10.74
CA LEU A 94 17.86 6.05 -12.14
C LEU A 94 17.26 7.18 -12.97
N ASN A 95 17.77 7.32 -14.19
CA ASN A 95 17.16 8.12 -15.24
C ASN A 95 17.11 7.31 -16.54
N ASP A 96 16.38 7.82 -17.51
CA ASP A 96 16.14 7.25 -18.82
C ASP A 96 17.43 6.92 -19.60
N SER A 97 18.53 7.66 -19.34
CA SER A 97 19.84 7.39 -19.96
C SER A 97 20.62 6.24 -19.32
N VAL A 98 20.24 5.78 -18.12
CA VAL A 98 20.96 4.75 -17.37
C VAL A 98 20.28 3.39 -17.53
N PRO A 99 20.88 2.44 -18.28
CA PRO A 99 20.37 1.09 -18.36
C PRO A 99 20.52 0.39 -17.00
N PHE A 100 19.51 -0.42 -16.65
CA PHE A 100 19.51 -1.21 -15.43
C PHE A 100 18.76 -2.51 -15.69
N SER A 101 19.28 -3.62 -15.18
CA SER A 101 18.67 -4.94 -15.29
C SER A 101 18.88 -5.75 -14.02
N LEU A 102 17.92 -6.63 -13.74
CA LEU A 102 18.01 -7.66 -12.72
C LEU A 102 17.84 -9.01 -13.44
N LYS A 103 18.63 -10.00 -13.05
CA LYS A 103 18.57 -11.33 -13.66
C LYS A 103 17.17 -11.93 -13.46
N ASP A 104 16.63 -12.53 -14.52
CA ASP A 104 15.32 -13.21 -14.54
C ASP A 104 14.13 -12.30 -14.15
N LYS A 105 14.31 -10.97 -14.21
CA LYS A 105 13.25 -9.99 -14.00
C LYS A 105 13.09 -9.08 -15.21
N LYS A 106 11.85 -8.77 -15.56
CA LYS A 106 11.49 -7.61 -16.38
C LYS A 106 11.26 -6.40 -15.49
N ILE A 107 11.63 -5.22 -15.99
CA ILE A 107 11.65 -3.99 -15.20
C ILE A 107 10.70 -2.96 -15.81
N PHE A 108 9.81 -2.44 -14.97
CA PHE A 108 8.97 -1.28 -15.25
C PHE A 108 9.48 -0.10 -14.42
N ARG A 109 9.57 1.07 -15.04
CA ARG A 109 10.13 2.28 -14.42
C ARG A 109 9.27 3.49 -14.68
N ALA A 110 9.23 4.38 -13.71
CA ALA A 110 8.83 5.77 -13.89
C ALA A 110 10.00 6.63 -13.38
N ASP A 111 10.82 7.11 -14.31
CA ASP A 111 11.98 7.95 -13.96
C ASP A 111 11.55 9.40 -13.85
N ARG A 112 12.16 10.14 -12.93
CA ARG A 112 11.88 11.56 -12.76
C ARG A 112 12.56 12.36 -13.88
N PRO A 113 11.82 13.10 -14.74
CA PRO A 113 12.42 13.86 -15.83
C PRO A 113 13.44 14.88 -15.32
N GLY A 114 14.64 14.90 -15.94
CA GLY A 114 15.70 15.86 -15.62
C GLY A 114 16.34 15.69 -14.24
N SER A 115 16.09 14.58 -13.54
CA SER A 115 16.60 14.33 -12.19
C SER A 115 17.18 12.92 -12.08
N SER A 116 18.35 12.78 -11.45
CA SER A 116 18.88 11.48 -11.01
C SER A 116 18.37 11.08 -9.62
N ARG A 117 17.47 11.87 -9.04
CA ARG A 117 16.82 11.64 -7.74
C ARG A 117 15.35 11.28 -7.91
N GLY A 118 14.82 10.53 -6.96
CA GLY A 118 13.46 9.97 -7.03
C GLY A 118 13.43 8.77 -7.96
N GLY A 119 12.30 8.59 -8.64
CA GLY A 119 12.08 7.50 -9.58
C GLY A 119 11.55 6.24 -8.90
N LEU A 120 10.69 5.54 -9.62
CA LEU A 120 10.05 4.30 -9.19
C LEU A 120 10.49 3.13 -10.07
N MET A 121 10.58 1.95 -9.47
CA MET A 121 10.84 0.72 -10.20
C MET A 121 9.99 -0.43 -9.66
N THR A 122 9.34 -1.16 -10.55
CA THR A 122 8.71 -2.45 -10.25
C THR A 122 9.37 -3.51 -11.11
N ALA A 123 10.05 -4.46 -10.47
CA ALA A 123 10.66 -5.60 -11.15
C ALA A 123 9.75 -6.83 -10.95
N VAL A 124 9.48 -7.56 -12.03
CA VAL A 124 8.61 -8.75 -12.00
C VAL A 124 9.36 -9.91 -12.60
N ASP A 125 9.17 -11.12 -12.08
CA ASP A 125 9.70 -12.33 -12.71
C ASP A 125 9.39 -12.37 -14.20
N SER A 126 10.41 -12.67 -15.01
CA SER A 126 10.28 -12.69 -16.46
C SER A 126 9.23 -13.69 -16.93
N ASN A 127 8.97 -14.74 -16.15
CA ASN A 127 7.99 -15.78 -16.47
C ASN A 127 6.54 -15.41 -16.09
N ILE A 128 6.33 -14.35 -15.31
CA ILE A 128 5.00 -13.92 -14.87
C ILE A 128 4.48 -12.83 -15.82
N PRO A 129 3.33 -12.97 -16.49
CA PRO A 129 2.78 -11.90 -17.34
C PRO A 129 2.56 -10.61 -16.53
N ALA A 130 2.93 -9.47 -17.12
CA ALA A 130 2.81 -8.18 -16.47
C ALA A 130 2.70 -7.05 -17.48
N LEU A 131 1.96 -6.00 -17.13
CA LEU A 131 1.63 -4.89 -18.01
C LEU A 131 1.69 -3.56 -17.27
N LEU A 132 2.41 -2.59 -17.83
CA LEU A 132 2.40 -1.20 -17.38
C LEU A 132 1.03 -0.58 -17.66
N VAL A 133 0.45 0.07 -16.66
CA VAL A 133 -0.83 0.79 -16.82
C VAL A 133 -0.54 2.29 -16.98
N PRO A 134 -0.91 2.91 -18.12
CA PRO A 134 -0.81 4.34 -18.27
C PRO A 134 -1.79 5.03 -17.33
N LEU A 135 -1.34 6.13 -16.71
CA LEU A 135 -2.13 6.93 -15.78
C LEU A 135 -2.38 8.32 -16.33
N SER A 136 -3.56 8.84 -16.05
CA SER A 136 -3.87 10.26 -16.21
C SER A 136 -4.34 10.78 -14.85
N LEU A 137 -3.38 11.29 -14.06
CA LEU A 137 -3.64 11.87 -12.75
C LEU A 137 -3.47 13.39 -12.80
N PRO A 138 -4.14 14.14 -11.90
CA PRO A 138 -3.84 15.55 -11.70
C PRO A 138 -2.36 15.77 -11.36
N PRO A 139 -1.77 16.92 -11.69
CA PRO A 139 -0.40 17.25 -11.33
C PRO A 139 -0.14 17.07 -9.82
N SER A 140 0.94 16.38 -9.47
CA SER A 140 1.34 16.14 -8.09
C SER A 140 2.84 15.91 -8.01
N GLU A 141 3.42 16.18 -6.84
CA GLU A 141 4.80 15.79 -6.52
C GLU A 141 4.91 14.29 -6.16
N VAL A 142 3.76 13.62 -5.96
CA VAL A 142 3.68 12.19 -5.69
C VAL A 142 3.96 11.42 -6.98
N GLU A 143 4.95 10.54 -6.93
CA GLU A 143 5.27 9.65 -8.04
C GLU A 143 4.44 8.37 -7.93
N VAL A 144 3.95 7.89 -9.08
CA VAL A 144 3.15 6.66 -9.15
C VAL A 144 3.57 5.80 -10.34
N LEU A 145 3.71 4.49 -10.11
CA LEU A 145 3.94 3.48 -11.13
C LEU A 145 2.97 2.31 -10.91
N ILE A 146 2.12 2.03 -11.90
CA ILE A 146 1.14 0.94 -11.81
C ILE A 146 1.49 -0.17 -12.77
N VAL A 147 1.55 -1.39 -12.24
CA VAL A 147 1.80 -2.60 -13.02
C VAL A 147 0.73 -3.64 -12.67
N LYS A 148 0.04 -4.15 -13.68
CA LYS A 148 -0.80 -5.35 -13.56
C LYS A 148 0.09 -6.58 -13.63
N ILE A 149 -0.07 -7.52 -12.70
CA ILE A 149 0.74 -8.73 -12.58
C ILE A 149 -0.19 -9.95 -12.47
N TRP A 150 -0.03 -10.93 -13.36
CA TRP A 150 -0.77 -12.20 -13.31
C TRP A 150 -0.01 -13.22 -12.46
N ALA A 151 0.18 -12.88 -11.18
CA ALA A 151 0.95 -13.69 -10.24
C ALA A 151 0.13 -14.83 -9.62
N ILE A 152 -1.20 -14.79 -9.72
CA ILE A 152 -2.10 -15.76 -9.09
C ILE A 152 -2.25 -16.97 -10.03
N PRO A 153 -1.77 -18.17 -9.64
CA PRO A 153 -1.93 -19.36 -10.47
C PRO A 153 -3.40 -19.63 -10.77
N ASN A 154 -3.71 -20.01 -12.02
CA ASN A 154 -5.06 -20.33 -12.49
C ASN A 154 -6.08 -19.17 -12.42
N SER A 155 -5.65 -17.93 -12.13
CA SER A 155 -6.51 -16.75 -12.22
C SER A 155 -6.28 -16.00 -13.53
N SER A 156 -7.37 -15.64 -14.21
CA SER A 156 -7.33 -14.73 -15.36
C SER A 156 -7.26 -13.26 -14.94
N SER A 157 -7.48 -12.96 -13.66
CA SER A 157 -7.50 -11.60 -13.11
C SER A 157 -6.10 -11.18 -12.62
N PRO A 158 -5.59 -10.01 -13.03
CA PRO A 158 -4.32 -9.51 -12.52
C PRO A 158 -4.45 -8.95 -11.11
N LEU A 159 -3.36 -9.04 -10.33
CA LEU A 159 -3.12 -8.15 -9.21
C LEU A 159 -2.62 -6.81 -9.75
N THR A 160 -3.30 -5.71 -9.42
CA THR A 160 -2.82 -4.36 -9.75
C THR A 160 -1.88 -3.86 -8.65
N VAL A 161 -0.58 -3.78 -8.92
CA VAL A 161 0.41 -3.23 -7.98
C VAL A 161 0.61 -1.75 -8.26
N VAL A 162 0.35 -0.91 -7.26
CA VAL A 162 0.50 0.54 -7.31
C VAL A 162 1.69 0.93 -6.43
N ASN A 163 2.81 1.27 -7.06
CA ASN A 163 4.01 1.77 -6.40
C ASN A 163 3.91 3.28 -6.25
N VAL A 164 3.99 3.78 -5.01
CA VAL A 164 3.84 5.21 -4.69
C VAL A 164 5.09 5.72 -3.97
N TYR A 165 5.52 6.93 -4.33
CA TYR A 165 6.51 7.67 -3.54
C TYR A 165 6.05 9.11 -3.34
N SER A 166 5.85 9.51 -2.09
CA SER A 166 5.59 10.91 -1.73
C SER A 166 6.83 11.48 -1.04
N PRO A 167 7.65 12.29 -1.71
CA PRO A 167 8.93 12.77 -1.16
C PRO A 167 8.77 13.73 0.02
N ARG A 168 7.58 14.32 0.19
CA ARG A 168 7.31 15.34 1.22
C ARG A 168 6.25 14.93 2.24
N GLY A 169 5.77 13.69 2.20
CA GLY A 169 4.70 13.27 3.11
C GLY A 169 3.33 13.88 2.80
N LYS A 170 3.16 14.48 1.63
CA LYS A 170 1.92 15.17 1.23
C LYS A 170 1.14 14.27 0.28
N LEU A 171 -0.03 13.84 0.70
CA LEU A 171 -0.99 13.07 -0.09
C LEU A 171 -2.32 13.81 -0.03
N ASP A 172 -2.58 14.61 -1.05
CA ASP A 172 -3.84 15.34 -1.18
C ASP A 172 -5.01 14.35 -1.36
N THR A 173 -6.06 14.48 -0.56
CA THR A 173 -7.21 13.55 -0.58
C THR A 173 -7.89 13.50 -1.96
N PRO A 174 -8.25 14.63 -2.61
CA PRO A 174 -8.77 14.61 -3.98
C PRO A 174 -7.85 13.89 -4.99
N TRP A 175 -6.54 14.09 -4.88
CA TRP A 175 -5.58 13.37 -5.73
C TRP A 175 -5.60 11.86 -5.48
N LEU A 176 -5.66 11.44 -4.20
CA LEU A 176 -5.73 10.02 -3.83
C LEU A 176 -7.05 9.37 -4.28
N GLU A 177 -8.17 10.08 -4.17
CA GLU A 177 -9.46 9.63 -4.71
C GLU A 177 -9.42 9.48 -6.24
N SER A 178 -8.74 10.39 -6.94
CA SER A 178 -8.51 10.28 -8.39
C SER A 178 -7.68 9.05 -8.75
N LEU A 179 -6.70 8.68 -7.92
CA LEU A 179 -5.93 7.45 -8.09
C LEU A 179 -6.81 6.21 -7.84
N ILE A 180 -7.49 6.15 -6.69
CA ILE A 180 -8.27 4.98 -6.27
C ILE A 180 -9.43 4.72 -7.25
N SER A 181 -10.09 5.76 -7.76
CA SER A 181 -11.19 5.62 -8.72
C SER A 181 -10.79 5.00 -10.06
N GLN A 182 -9.49 4.98 -10.39
CA GLN A 182 -8.95 4.34 -11.60
C GLN A 182 -8.56 2.87 -11.37
N LEU A 183 -8.60 2.37 -10.12
CA LEU A 183 -8.20 1.02 -9.78
C LEU A 183 -9.37 0.03 -9.85
N THR A 184 -9.07 -1.19 -10.28
CA THR A 184 -10.00 -2.32 -10.22
C THR A 184 -9.42 -3.37 -9.28
N LEU A 185 -10.25 -3.91 -8.39
CA LEU A 185 -9.83 -4.99 -7.49
C LEU A 185 -9.46 -6.26 -8.28
N PRO A 186 -8.48 -7.06 -7.80
CA PRO A 186 -7.65 -6.79 -6.63
C PRO A 186 -6.51 -5.79 -6.93
N PHE A 187 -6.24 -4.89 -6.00
CA PHE A 187 -5.09 -4.00 -6.06
C PHE A 187 -4.34 -3.93 -4.74
N LEU A 188 -3.05 -3.62 -4.81
CA LEU A 188 -2.16 -3.43 -3.68
C LEU A 188 -1.42 -2.11 -3.86
N ILE A 189 -1.60 -1.18 -2.92
CA ILE A 189 -0.88 0.09 -2.88
C ILE A 189 0.28 -0.06 -1.90
N LEU A 190 1.50 0.16 -2.38
CA LEU A 190 2.73 0.04 -1.61
C LEU A 190 3.61 1.27 -1.86
N GLY A 191 4.41 1.60 -0.88
CA GLY A 191 5.61 2.39 -1.08
C GLY A 191 5.95 3.29 0.08
N ASP A 192 6.73 4.32 -0.23
CA ASP A 192 7.24 5.25 0.77
C ASP A 192 6.45 6.55 0.67
N PHE A 193 5.50 6.68 1.60
CA PHE A 193 4.64 7.84 1.68
C PHE A 193 5.31 9.01 2.41
N ASN A 194 6.43 8.81 3.12
CA ASN A 194 7.00 9.78 4.08
C ASN A 194 5.97 10.42 5.02
N VAL A 195 4.87 9.72 5.30
CA VAL A 195 3.85 10.16 6.26
C VAL A 195 4.23 9.63 7.62
N HIS A 196 4.34 10.54 8.59
CA HIS A 196 4.50 10.18 9.98
C HIS A 196 3.11 10.06 10.60
N HIS A 197 2.76 8.91 11.15
CA HIS A 197 1.54 8.76 11.93
C HIS A 197 1.76 7.74 13.05
N PRO A 198 1.22 7.93 14.27
CA PRO A 198 1.38 6.97 15.35
C PRO A 198 0.95 5.54 15.01
N ALA A 199 -0.13 5.38 14.24
CA ALA A 199 -0.56 4.08 13.74
C ALA A 199 0.45 3.39 12.79
N LEU A 200 1.41 4.15 12.26
CA LEU A 200 2.51 3.67 11.41
C LEU A 200 3.84 3.55 12.19
N GLY A 201 3.80 3.63 13.53
CA GLY A 201 4.97 3.50 14.40
C GLY A 201 5.78 4.78 14.59
N SER A 202 5.26 5.94 14.16
CA SER A 202 5.92 7.24 14.39
C SER A 202 5.58 7.82 15.78
N LEU A 203 6.51 8.55 16.39
CA LEU A 203 6.26 9.28 17.64
C LEU A 203 5.38 10.52 17.43
N PHE A 204 5.22 10.96 16.18
CA PHE A 204 4.50 12.17 15.80
C PHE A 204 3.60 11.91 14.59
N SER A 205 2.54 12.70 14.47
CA SER A 205 1.72 12.77 13.26
C SER A 205 2.19 13.91 12.37
N SER A 206 2.34 13.67 11.08
CA SER A 206 2.45 14.70 10.06
C SER A 206 1.16 15.53 10.07
N SER A 207 1.24 16.83 9.79
CA SER A 207 0.08 17.72 9.74
C SER A 207 -1.02 17.25 8.78
N ASP A 208 -0.64 16.48 7.77
CA ASP A 208 -1.52 15.98 6.71
C ASP A 208 -2.05 14.57 7.03
N ALA A 209 -1.72 14.03 8.20
CA ALA A 209 -2.17 12.73 8.70
C ALA A 209 -3.12 12.83 9.91
N SER A 210 -3.61 14.05 10.20
CA SER A 210 -4.61 14.33 11.24
C SER A 210 -6.01 14.42 10.69
#